data_AF-A0A2V7VNW3-F1
#
_entry.id   AF-A0A2V7VNW3-F1
#
_cell.length_a   1.000
_cell.length_b   1.000
_cell.length_c   1.000
_cell.angle_alpha   90.00
_cell.angle_beta   90.00
_cell.angle_gamma   90.00
#
_symmetry.space_group_name_H-M   'P 1'
#
loop_
_entity.id
_entity.type
_entity.pdbx_description
1 polymer ?
#
loop_
_entity_poly.entity_id
_entity_poly.type
_entity_poly.pdbx_seq_one_letter_code
_entity_poly.pdbx_strand_id
1 'polypeptide(L)'
;MGLGQLVFFSTQTGDAWALDPDDGSALCLARGGDAQPVHIEETEDRFAIEWTHRYRIGGSTMTFISGDETTSADDYPTREILRTARRLRKG
;
A
#
# COMPACT_ATOMS: atom_id res chain seq x y z
N MET A 1 19.51 -13.71 -2.83
CA MET A 1 18.91 -12.36 -2.82
C MET A 1 17.48 -12.50 -3.28
N GLY A 2 16.51 -12.17 -2.43
CA GLY A 2 15.11 -12.00 -2.85
C GLY A 2 14.89 -10.54 -3.18
N LEU A 3 14.13 -10.24 -4.23
CA LEU A 3 13.58 -8.91 -4.44
C LEU A 3 12.38 -8.76 -3.49
N GLY A 4 12.30 -7.65 -2.76
CA GLY A 4 11.13 -7.35 -1.91
C GLY A 4 9.85 -7.38 -2.75
N GLN A 5 8.78 -7.96 -2.22
CA GLN A 5 7.53 -8.16 -2.94
C GLN A 5 6.44 -7.23 -2.40
N LEU A 6 5.86 -6.42 -3.28
CA LEU A 6 4.78 -5.49 -2.97
C LEU A 6 3.41 -6.11 -3.26
N VAL A 7 2.39 -5.68 -2.53
CA VAL A 7 0.98 -6.00 -2.82
C VAL A 7 0.33 -4.79 -3.48
N PHE A 8 -0.17 -4.99 -4.69
CA PHE A 8 -1.01 -4.02 -5.39
C PHE A 8 -2.46 -4.46 -5.34
N PHE A 9 -3.37 -3.51 -5.10
CA PHE A 9 -4.80 -3.74 -5.25
C PHE A 9 -5.50 -2.49 -5.74
N SER A 10 -6.67 -2.68 -6.33
CA SER A 10 -7.62 -1.63 -6.65
C SER A 10 -9.02 -2.03 -6.20
N THR A 11 -9.91 -1.04 -6.11
CA THR A 11 -11.31 -1.20 -5.71
C THR A 11 -12.24 -0.77 -6.84
N GLN A 12 -13.51 -1.16 -6.75
CA GLN A 12 -14.51 -0.78 -7.74
C GLN A 12 -14.78 0.73 -7.77
N THR A 13 -14.57 1.42 -6.65
CA THR A 13 -14.70 2.88 -6.53
C THR A 13 -13.52 3.63 -7.15
N GLY A 14 -12.47 2.93 -7.60
CA GLY A 14 -11.33 3.51 -8.29
C GLY A 14 -10.12 3.84 -7.40
N ASP A 15 -10.16 3.49 -6.12
CA ASP A 15 -8.98 3.59 -5.27
C ASP A 15 -7.96 2.52 -5.65
N ALA A 16 -6.68 2.87 -5.70
CA ALA A 16 -5.58 1.95 -5.96
C ALA A 16 -4.40 2.22 -5.02
N TRP A 17 -3.76 1.14 -4.56
CA TRP A 17 -2.70 1.21 -3.56
C TRP A 17 -1.58 0.21 -3.84
N ALA A 18 -0.35 0.61 -3.47
CA ALA A 18 0.78 -0.27 -3.27
C ALA A 18 1.04 -0.42 -1.77
N LEU A 19 1.26 -1.64 -1.30
CA LEU A 19 1.59 -1.96 0.08
C LEU A 19 2.92 -2.69 0.14
N ASP A 20 3.74 -2.33 1.11
CA ASP A 20 4.87 -3.13 1.57
C ASP A 20 4.42 -3.91 2.81
N PRO A 21 4.24 -5.24 2.69
CA PRO A 21 3.85 -6.05 3.83
C PRO A 21 4.92 -6.17 4.90
N ASP A 22 6.20 -6.03 4.59
CA ASP A 22 7.26 -6.36 5.54
C ASP A 22 7.36 -5.31 6.65
N ASP A 23 7.24 -4.05 6.27
CA ASP A 23 7.27 -2.96 7.22
C ASP A 23 5.89 -2.36 7.50
N GLY A 24 4.84 -2.59 6.68
CA GLY A 24 3.52 -1.99 6.85
C GLY A 24 3.38 -0.59 6.23
N SER A 25 4.22 -0.27 5.26
CA SER A 25 4.18 0.97 4.48
C SER A 25 3.19 0.86 3.32
N ALA A 26 2.68 2.00 2.88
CA ALA A 26 1.68 2.10 1.82
C ALA A 26 1.88 3.39 1.01
N LEU A 27 1.49 3.30 -0.26
CA LEU A 27 1.41 4.43 -1.18
C LEU A 27 0.04 4.39 -1.87
N CYS A 28 -0.68 5.51 -1.79
CA CYS A 28 -1.89 5.71 -2.56
C CYS A 28 -1.50 6.02 -4.01
N LEU A 29 -1.94 5.19 -4.95
CA LEU A 29 -1.68 5.36 -6.39
C LEU A 29 -2.84 6.06 -7.10
N ALA A 30 -4.07 5.82 -6.64
CA ALA A 30 -5.26 6.50 -7.13
C ALA A 30 -6.31 6.64 -6.02
N ARG A 31 -7.10 7.71 -6.09
CA ARG A 31 -8.31 7.94 -5.27
C ARG A 31 -9.49 8.19 -6.20
N GLY A 32 -10.54 7.40 -6.11
CA GLY A 32 -11.74 7.59 -6.95
C GLY A 32 -11.49 7.48 -8.45
N GLY A 33 -10.38 6.87 -8.88
CA GLY A 33 -9.92 6.84 -10.27
C GLY A 33 -8.93 7.96 -10.63
N ASP A 34 -8.73 8.96 -9.76
CA ASP A 34 -7.76 10.03 -9.97
C ASP A 34 -6.37 9.62 -9.47
N ALA A 35 -5.40 9.60 -10.38
CA ALA A 35 -4.01 9.28 -10.08
C ALA A 35 -3.43 10.24 -9.04
N GLN A 36 -2.74 9.69 -8.04
CA GLN A 36 -2.09 10.46 -6.99
C GLN A 36 -0.62 10.73 -7.32
N PRO A 37 -0.04 11.86 -6.85
CA PRO A 37 1.38 12.13 -7.02
C PRO A 37 2.23 11.03 -6.38
N VAL A 38 3.23 10.56 -7.13
CA VAL A 38 4.27 9.65 -6.62
C VAL A 38 5.58 10.40 -6.57
N HIS A 39 6.17 10.50 -5.38
CA HIS A 39 7.50 11.09 -5.24
C HIS A 39 8.57 10.02 -5.50
N ILE A 40 9.41 10.29 -6.49
CA ILE A 40 10.54 9.46 -6.86
C ILE A 40 11.80 10.25 -6.55
N GLU A 41 12.65 9.68 -5.70
CA GLU A 41 13.98 10.20 -5.41
C GLU A 41 14.99 9.42 -6.27
N GLU A 42 15.61 10.11 -7.22
CA GLU A 42 16.64 9.55 -8.10
C GLU A 42 17.95 10.31 -7.94
N THR A 43 19.02 9.59 -7.63
CA THR A 43 20.42 10.04 -7.68
C THR A 43 21.17 9.18 -8.70
N GLU A 44 22.45 9.49 -8.95
CA GLU A 44 23.28 8.73 -9.90
C GLU A 44 23.38 7.23 -9.55
N ASP A 45 23.23 6.88 -8.27
CA ASP A 45 23.41 5.52 -7.73
C ASP A 45 22.19 4.96 -6.99
N ARG A 46 21.09 5.72 -6.84
CA ARG A 46 19.91 5.33 -6.09
C ARG A 46 18.62 5.72 -6.81
N PHE A 47 17.64 4.82 -6.76
CA PHE A 47 16.26 5.08 -7.17
C PHE A 47 15.33 4.62 -6.06
N ALA A 48 14.51 5.52 -5.52
CA ALA A 48 13.59 5.23 -4.44
C ALA A 48 12.21 5.84 -4.70
N ILE A 49 11.17 5.13 -4.25
CA ILE A 49 9.80 5.62 -4.22
C ILE A 49 9.47 5.92 -2.76
N GLU A 50 8.94 7.10 -2.48
CA GLU A 50 8.55 7.47 -1.13
C GLU A 50 7.22 6.81 -0.73
N TRP A 51 7.22 6.17 0.44
CA TRP A 51 6.00 5.70 1.09
C TRP A 51 5.34 6.84 1.85
N THR A 52 4.10 7.17 1.50
CA THR A 52 3.38 8.31 2.10
C THR A 52 2.48 7.91 3.26
N HIS A 53 2.17 6.62 3.41
CA HIS A 53 1.24 6.13 4.43
C HIS A 53 1.80 4.93 5.18
N ARG A 54 1.31 4.77 6.40
CA ARG A 54 1.34 3.52 7.15
C ARG A 54 -0.03 2.88 7.07
N TYR A 55 -0.11 1.55 7.00
CA TYR A 55 -1.39 0.86 6.97
C TYR A 55 -1.54 -0.16 8.09
N ARG A 56 -2.79 -0.41 8.48
CA ARG A 56 -3.18 -1.47 9.39
C ARG A 56 -4.47 -2.13 8.93
N ILE A 57 -4.53 -3.45 9.05
CA ILE A 57 -5.75 -4.21 8.84
C ILE A 57 -6.23 -4.74 10.19
N GLY A 58 -7.43 -4.32 10.60
CA GLY A 58 -8.10 -4.77 11.81
C GLY A 58 -9.47 -5.36 11.47
N GLY A 59 -9.63 -6.67 11.61
CA GLY A 59 -10.87 -7.34 11.18
C GLY A 59 -11.08 -7.17 9.67
N SER A 60 -12.19 -6.53 9.28
CA SER A 60 -12.50 -6.17 7.88
C SER A 60 -12.06 -4.75 7.51
N THR A 61 -11.62 -3.94 8.47
CA THR A 61 -11.28 -2.53 8.27
C THR A 61 -9.82 -2.37 7.88
N MET A 62 -9.59 -1.66 6.78
CA MET A 62 -8.28 -1.13 6.40
C MET A 62 -8.17 0.30 6.90
N THR A 63 -7.07 0.64 7.57
CA THR A 63 -6.76 2.01 8.02
C THR A 63 -5.43 2.47 7.42
N PHE A 64 -5.40 3.68 6.89
CA PHE A 64 -4.21 4.36 6.39
C PHE A 64 -3.95 5.62 7.22
N ILE A 65 -2.67 5.85 7.55
CA ILE A 65 -2.22 6.96 8.40
C ILE A 65 -1.12 7.72 7.65
N SER A 66 -1.26 9.04 7.51
CA SER A 66 -0.28 9.95 6.94
C SER A 66 -0.20 11.21 7.79
N GLY A 67 0.90 11.41 8.52
CA GLY A 67 1.00 12.47 9.52
C GLY A 67 -0.13 12.37 10.56
N ASP A 68 -0.91 13.44 10.68
CA ASP A 68 -2.09 13.51 11.56
C ASP A 68 -3.39 13.04 10.88
N GLU A 69 -3.36 12.74 9.58
CA GLU A 69 -4.52 12.28 8.83
C GLU A 69 -4.68 10.75 8.92
N THR A 70 -5.90 10.30 9.18
CA THR A 70 -6.25 8.88 9.21
C THR A 70 -7.51 8.65 8.38
N THR A 71 -7.45 7.68 7.46
CA THR A 71 -8.60 7.24 6.65
C THR A 71 -8.84 5.76 6.86
N SER A 72 -10.11 5.34 6.96
CA SER A 72 -10.47 3.93 7.07
C SER A 72 -11.51 3.53 6.02
N ALA A 73 -11.42 2.28 5.57
CA ALA A 73 -12.32 1.68 4.58
C ALA A 73 -12.64 0.23 4.97
N ASP A 74 -13.92 -0.14 4.90
CA ASP A 74 -14.42 -1.49 5.23
C ASP A 74 -14.73 -2.34 4.00
N ASP A 75 -14.79 -1.73 2.82
CA ASP A 75 -15.11 -2.34 1.53
C ASP A 75 -13.87 -2.83 0.77
N TYR A 76 -12.69 -2.63 1.34
CA TYR A 76 -11.43 -3.07 0.76
C TYR A 76 -11.20 -4.58 0.93
N PRO A 77 -10.47 -5.24 0.02
CA PRO A 77 -10.29 -6.70 0.01
C PRO A 77 -9.27 -7.19 1.05
N THR A 78 -9.51 -6.88 2.33
CA THR A 78 -8.59 -7.11 3.45
C THR A 78 -8.20 -8.59 3.61
N ARG A 79 -9.13 -9.52 3.35
CA ARG A 79 -8.86 -10.97 3.42
C ARG A 79 -7.88 -11.42 2.34
N GLU A 80 -8.06 -10.95 1.10
CA GLU A 80 -7.21 -11.22 -0.04
C GLU A 80 -5.81 -10.64 0.20
N ILE A 81 -5.74 -9.37 0.62
CA ILE A 81 -4.48 -8.68 0.95
C ILE A 81 -3.69 -9.45 2.00
N LEU A 82 -4.32 -9.83 3.12
CA LEU A 82 -3.67 -10.61 4.17
C LEU A 82 -3.21 -11.99 3.69
N ARG A 83 -3.99 -12.67 2.83
CA ARG A 83 -3.58 -13.96 2.24
C ARG A 83 -2.37 -13.80 1.33
N THR A 84 -2.35 -12.77 0.49
CA THR A 84 -1.23 -12.47 -0.40
C THR A 84 0.01 -12.12 0.41
N ALA A 85 -0.07 -11.17 1.34
CA ALA A 85 1.04 -10.80 2.22
C ALA A 85 1.68 -12.01 2.94
N ARG A 86 0.86 -12.94 3.45
CA ARG A 86 1.36 -14.18 4.09
C ARG A 86 2.09 -15.12 3.13
N ARG A 87 1.74 -15.12 1.84
CA ARG A 87 2.43 -15.92 0.82
C ARG A 87 3.79 -15.30 0.49
N LEU A 88 3.83 -13.98 0.33
CA LEU A 88 5.06 -13.26 0.01
C LEU A 88 6.12 -13.43 1.11
N ARG A 89 5.73 -13.38 2.39
CA ARG A 89 6.65 -13.60 3.53
C ARG A 89 7.16 -15.04 3.70
N LYS A 90 6.60 -16.01 2.96
CA LYS A 90 6.97 -17.43 3.07
C LYS A 90 7.82 -17.93 1.90
N GLY A 91 7.91 -17.16 0.82
CA GLY A 91 8.72 -17.46 -0.36
C GLY A 91 10.12 -16.91 -0.22
#